data_AF-A0A3S4U068-F1
#
_entry.id   AF-A0A3S4U068-F1
#
_cell.length_a   1.000
_cell.length_b   1.000
_cell.length_c   1.000
_cell.angle_alpha   90.00
_cell.angle_beta   90.00
_cell.angle_gamma   90.00
#
_symmetry.space_group_name_H-M   'P 1'
#
loop_
_entity.id
_entity.type
_entity.pdbx_description
1 polymer ?
#
loop_
_entity_poly.entity_id
_entity_poly.type
_entity_poly.pdbx_seq_one_letter_code
_entity_poly.pdbx_strand_id
1 'polypeptide(L)'
;MIINMWADGTQNNPALMVRRPMLEECLPTTKEPNAWQNAGVTAIHGGSIVTNTITAQQIAANTITSNQIAAGTIAARNMAAGSINASHVVSKTLTADKLNISSLSAISANLGRVTAGTITGTTIEGNNIRGGVVSGTTINGSTINGGLIKGARIEGVTGEFTGSLKISQLVGGISTKHC
;
A
#
# COMPACT_ATOMS: atom_id res chain seq x y z
N MET A 1 -48.11 19.82 -10.53
CA MET A 1 -49.19 20.34 -11.39
C MET A 1 -50.53 20.24 -10.66
N ILE A 2 -51.03 21.34 -10.08
CA ILE A 2 -52.39 21.41 -9.52
C ILE A 2 -53.30 21.91 -10.66
N ILE A 3 -54.05 21.00 -11.27
CA ILE A 3 -55.13 21.38 -12.20
C ILE A 3 -56.43 21.30 -11.41
N ASN A 4 -57.00 22.44 -11.07
CA ASN A 4 -58.37 22.53 -10.57
C ASN A 4 -59.29 22.77 -11.77
N MET A 5 -59.99 21.73 -12.24
CA MET A 5 -61.06 21.90 -13.22
C MET A 5 -62.38 22.03 -12.47
N TRP A 6 -62.85 23.26 -12.32
CA TRP A 6 -64.28 23.49 -12.12
C TRP A 6 -64.88 23.68 -13.51
N ALA A 7 -65.66 22.70 -13.97
CA ALA A 7 -66.41 22.80 -15.21
C ALA A 7 -67.90 22.82 -14.85
N ASP A 8 -68.56 23.95 -15.04
CA ASP A 8 -70.01 24.04 -15.07
C ASP A 8 -70.51 23.61 -16.47
N GLY A 9 -70.84 22.34 -16.61
CA GLY A 9 -72.04 21.93 -17.36
C GLY A 9 -72.12 22.07 -18.89
N THR A 10 -71.26 22.77 -19.64
CA THR A 10 -71.53 22.98 -21.09
C THR A 10 -70.31 23.15 -22.03
N GLN A 11 -69.25 22.33 -21.93
CA GLN A 11 -68.15 22.38 -22.93
C GLN A 11 -67.97 21.04 -23.66
N ASN A 12 -68.38 21.01 -24.94
CA ASN A 12 -68.31 19.86 -25.86
C ASN A 12 -66.90 19.55 -26.41
N ASN A 13 -65.84 20.10 -25.81
CA ASN A 13 -64.48 19.60 -25.99
C ASN A 13 -63.57 20.16 -24.88
N PRO A 14 -63.47 19.52 -23.70
CA PRO A 14 -62.66 20.03 -22.60
C PRO A 14 -61.17 19.70 -22.79
N ALA A 15 -60.65 19.84 -24.01
CA ALA A 15 -59.24 19.60 -24.32
C ALA A 15 -58.40 20.82 -23.90
N LEU A 16 -57.83 20.79 -22.69
CA LEU A 16 -56.84 21.77 -22.25
C LEU A 16 -55.49 21.48 -22.92
N MET A 17 -55.11 22.30 -23.90
CA MET A 17 -53.78 22.23 -24.51
C MET A 17 -52.73 22.85 -23.59
N VAL A 18 -52.09 22.02 -22.76
CA VAL A 18 -50.94 22.45 -21.94
C VAL A 18 -49.65 22.23 -22.72
N ARG A 19 -49.01 23.31 -23.18
CA ARG A 19 -47.71 23.25 -23.84
C ARG A 19 -46.59 23.45 -22.82
N ARG A 20 -45.67 22.50 -22.75
CA ARG A 20 -44.49 22.49 -21.86
C ARG A 20 -44.83 22.66 -20.36
N PRO A 21 -45.71 21.80 -19.78
CA PRO A 21 -45.94 21.83 -18.34
C PRO A 21 -44.62 21.55 -17.59
N MET A 22 -44.34 22.34 -16.56
CA MET A 22 -43.21 22.11 -15.64
C MET A 22 -43.64 21.08 -14.60
N LEU A 23 -42.92 19.95 -14.50
CA LEU A 23 -43.25 18.81 -13.64
C LEU A 23 -42.41 18.79 -12.35
N GLU A 24 -42.20 19.95 -11.73
CA GLU A 24 -41.46 20.02 -10.46
C GLU A 24 -42.39 19.87 -9.24
N GLU A 25 -41.82 19.39 -8.13
CA GLU A 25 -42.48 19.33 -6.83
C GLU A 25 -42.77 20.75 -6.32
N CYS A 26 -44.01 21.00 -5.91
CA CYS A 26 -44.42 22.29 -5.36
C CYS A 26 -44.16 22.28 -3.84
N LEU A 27 -43.19 23.07 -3.36
CA LEU A 27 -42.97 23.28 -1.93
C LEU A 27 -44.09 24.17 -1.35
N PRO A 28 -44.41 24.06 -0.04
CA PRO A 28 -45.47 24.88 0.59
C PRO A 28 -45.29 26.40 0.48
N THR A 29 -44.08 26.86 0.16
CA THR A 29 -43.73 28.27 0.01
C THR A 29 -43.70 28.75 -1.45
N THR A 30 -43.86 27.87 -2.42
CA THR A 30 -43.81 28.21 -3.84
C THR A 30 -45.07 28.98 -4.23
N LYS A 31 -44.91 30.26 -4.63
CA LYS A 31 -46.02 31.15 -5.04
C LYS A 31 -46.06 31.45 -6.53
N GLU A 32 -45.04 31.06 -7.27
CA GLU A 32 -44.91 31.31 -8.70
C GLU A 32 -44.12 30.19 -9.38
N PRO A 33 -44.36 29.91 -10.69
CA PRO A 33 -43.58 28.94 -11.44
C PRO A 33 -42.11 29.35 -11.51
N ASN A 34 -41.20 28.37 -11.45
CA ASN A 34 -39.78 28.63 -11.63
C ASN A 34 -39.42 28.99 -13.07
N ALA A 35 -38.23 29.58 -13.26
CA ALA A 35 -37.71 29.85 -14.58
C ALA A 35 -37.54 28.54 -15.37
N TRP A 36 -38.01 28.55 -16.63
CA TRP A 36 -37.92 27.40 -17.52
C TRP A 36 -36.48 26.92 -17.67
N GLN A 37 -36.26 25.61 -17.53
CA GLN A 37 -34.99 24.94 -17.83
C GLN A 37 -35.17 23.97 -19.00
N ASN A 38 -34.12 23.82 -19.81
CA ASN A 38 -34.14 22.99 -21.00
C ASN A 38 -34.21 21.49 -20.62
N ALA A 39 -35.10 20.72 -21.24
CA ALA A 39 -35.21 19.27 -21.03
C ALA A 39 -33.97 18.46 -21.46
N GLY A 40 -33.02 19.08 -22.16
CA GLY A 40 -31.73 18.49 -22.53
C GLY A 40 -30.67 18.51 -21.43
N VAL A 41 -30.94 19.14 -20.27
CA VAL A 41 -30.08 19.05 -19.09
C VAL A 41 -30.64 17.96 -18.17
N THR A 42 -29.80 17.08 -17.64
CA THR A 42 -30.22 16.15 -16.59
C THR A 42 -30.48 16.93 -15.30
N ALA A 43 -31.72 17.38 -15.12
CA ALA A 43 -32.16 18.08 -13.91
C ALA A 43 -32.68 17.05 -12.90
N ILE A 44 -31.91 16.81 -11.84
CA ILE A 44 -32.31 15.98 -10.70
C ILE A 44 -32.50 16.93 -9.52
N HIS A 45 -33.75 17.15 -9.11
CA HIS A 45 -34.09 18.03 -7.98
C HIS A 45 -34.04 17.25 -6.67
N GLY A 46 -33.95 17.96 -5.53
CA GLY A 46 -33.74 17.35 -4.20
C GLY A 46 -34.80 16.31 -3.77
N GLY A 47 -35.98 16.31 -4.39
CA GLY A 47 -37.04 15.30 -4.18
C GLY A 47 -37.15 14.24 -5.28
N SER A 48 -36.45 14.40 -6.41
CA SER A 48 -36.56 13.48 -7.56
C SER A 48 -35.92 12.11 -7.32
N ILE A 49 -35.06 11.99 -6.32
CA ILE A 49 -34.48 10.72 -5.86
C ILE A 49 -34.73 10.59 -4.37
N VAL A 50 -35.56 9.61 -4.00
CA VAL A 50 -35.80 9.25 -2.60
C VAL A 50 -34.59 8.48 -2.06
N THR A 51 -34.23 8.71 -0.80
CA THR A 51 -33.11 8.03 -0.13
C THR A 51 -33.22 6.51 -0.26
N ASN A 52 -32.11 5.83 -0.54
CA ASN A 52 -31.99 4.37 -0.68
C ASN A 52 -32.79 3.74 -1.84
N THR A 53 -33.22 4.51 -2.85
CA THR A 53 -34.00 3.96 -3.98
C THR A 53 -33.17 3.59 -5.21
N ILE A 54 -31.95 4.12 -5.34
CA ILE A 54 -31.03 3.76 -6.43
C ILE A 54 -30.21 2.55 -6.00
N THR A 55 -30.45 1.40 -6.63
CA THR A 55 -29.65 0.18 -6.45
C THR A 55 -28.76 -0.05 -7.68
N ALA A 56 -27.94 -1.09 -7.66
CA ALA A 56 -27.03 -1.38 -8.78
C ALA A 56 -27.77 -1.65 -10.11
N GLN A 57 -29.02 -2.12 -10.06
CA GLN A 57 -29.84 -2.43 -11.23
C GLN A 57 -30.23 -1.19 -12.04
N GLN A 58 -30.32 -0.02 -11.42
CA GLN A 58 -30.62 1.25 -12.09
C GLN A 58 -29.36 1.94 -12.64
N ILE A 59 -28.17 1.42 -12.33
CA ILE A 59 -26.89 2.00 -12.77
C ILE A 59 -26.37 1.19 -13.95
N ALA A 60 -26.33 1.81 -15.13
CA ALA A 60 -25.71 1.19 -16.29
C ALA A 60 -24.21 0.94 -16.05
N ALA A 61 -23.70 -0.18 -16.58
CA ALA A 61 -22.29 -0.54 -16.44
C ALA A 61 -21.39 0.56 -17.02
N ASN A 62 -20.23 0.77 -16.38
CA ASN A 62 -19.22 1.76 -16.77
C ASN A 62 -19.65 3.25 -16.69
N THR A 63 -20.84 3.57 -16.16
CA THR A 63 -21.29 4.95 -16.02
C THR A 63 -20.60 5.70 -14.87
N ILE A 64 -20.22 5.02 -13.80
CA ILE A 64 -19.45 5.62 -12.71
C ILE A 64 -17.97 5.36 -12.95
N THR A 65 -17.23 6.40 -13.31
CA THR A 65 -15.77 6.35 -13.48
C THR A 65 -15.06 6.95 -12.26
N SER A 66 -13.73 6.85 -12.22
CA SER A 66 -12.92 7.36 -11.10
C SER A 66 -13.13 8.86 -10.84
N ASN A 67 -13.38 9.67 -11.87
CA ASN A 67 -13.58 11.11 -11.73
C ASN A 67 -14.88 11.48 -10.98
N GLN A 68 -15.86 10.58 -10.92
CA GLN A 68 -17.10 10.80 -10.18
C GLN A 68 -17.03 10.31 -8.73
N ILE A 69 -15.93 9.70 -8.30
CA ILE A 69 -15.74 9.16 -6.95
C ILE A 69 -14.71 10.01 -6.21
N ALA A 70 -15.15 10.73 -5.17
CA ALA A 70 -14.22 11.47 -4.32
C ALA A 70 -13.26 10.51 -3.60
N ALA A 71 -12.00 10.93 -3.45
CA ALA A 71 -10.98 10.15 -2.76
C ALA A 71 -11.42 9.78 -1.34
N GLY A 72 -11.19 8.52 -0.94
CA GLY A 72 -11.54 8.02 0.40
C GLY A 72 -13.01 7.60 0.58
N THR A 73 -13.88 7.78 -0.42
CA THR A 73 -15.31 7.41 -0.32
C THR A 73 -15.53 5.90 -0.19
N ILE A 74 -14.70 5.09 -0.84
CA ILE A 74 -14.82 3.63 -0.81
C ILE A 74 -13.96 3.08 0.34
N ALA A 75 -14.62 2.59 1.39
CA ALA A 75 -13.96 1.90 2.49
C ALA A 75 -13.62 0.45 2.12
N ALA A 76 -12.48 -0.06 2.60
CA ALA A 76 -12.01 -1.42 2.32
C ALA A 76 -13.04 -2.51 2.70
N ARG A 77 -13.83 -2.30 3.76
CA ARG A 77 -14.91 -3.24 4.17
C ARG A 77 -16.01 -3.43 3.14
N ASN A 78 -16.15 -2.49 2.19
CA ASN A 78 -17.14 -2.55 1.12
C ASN A 78 -16.58 -3.22 -0.15
N MET A 79 -15.32 -3.68 -0.12
CA MET A 79 -14.67 -4.33 -1.25
C MET A 79 -14.68 -5.84 -1.04
N ALA A 80 -14.99 -6.60 -2.08
CA ALA A 80 -14.91 -8.06 -2.03
C ALA A 80 -13.45 -8.49 -1.86
N ALA A 81 -13.22 -9.55 -1.08
CA ALA A 81 -11.89 -10.12 -0.94
C ALA A 81 -11.32 -10.52 -2.31
N GLY A 82 -10.09 -10.09 -2.62
CA GLY A 82 -9.45 -10.36 -3.91
C GLY A 82 -9.90 -9.48 -5.08
N SER A 83 -10.77 -8.48 -4.86
CA SER A 83 -11.21 -7.58 -5.94
C SER A 83 -10.09 -6.71 -6.52
N ILE A 84 -9.03 -6.49 -5.75
CA ILE A 84 -7.81 -5.82 -6.19
C ILE A 84 -6.70 -6.87 -6.30
N ASN A 85 -6.24 -7.08 -7.53
CA ASN A 85 -5.14 -7.99 -7.84
C ASN A 85 -3.97 -7.20 -8.47
N ALA A 86 -2.90 -7.91 -8.83
CA ALA A 86 -1.68 -7.30 -9.38
C ALA A 86 -1.91 -6.43 -10.63
N SER A 87 -2.91 -6.73 -11.48
CA SER A 87 -3.18 -5.92 -12.68
C SER A 87 -3.83 -4.57 -12.37
N HIS A 88 -4.36 -4.40 -11.16
CA HIS A 88 -4.97 -3.14 -10.71
C HIS A 88 -3.97 -2.20 -10.01
N VAL A 89 -2.78 -2.71 -9.66
CA VAL A 89 -1.76 -1.94 -8.95
C VAL A 89 -0.81 -1.31 -9.96
N VAL A 90 -0.86 0.01 -10.09
CA VAL A 90 0.09 0.74 -10.93
C VAL A 90 1.48 0.66 -10.31
N SER A 91 2.50 0.39 -11.13
CA SER A 91 3.89 0.29 -10.69
C SER A 91 4.32 1.55 -9.91
N LYS A 92 5.11 1.35 -8.84
CA LYS A 92 5.64 2.41 -7.96
C LYS A 92 4.61 3.20 -7.15
N THR A 93 3.35 2.79 -7.08
CA THR A 93 2.33 3.48 -6.27
C THR A 93 2.29 3.05 -4.80
N LEU A 94 2.80 1.87 -4.48
CA LEU A 94 2.87 1.36 -3.10
C LEU A 94 4.17 1.83 -2.44
N THR A 95 4.05 2.59 -1.36
CA THR A 95 5.16 3.03 -0.52
C THR A 95 5.27 2.16 0.73
N ALA A 96 6.49 2.01 1.26
CA ALA A 96 6.77 1.10 2.37
C ALA A 96 5.96 1.42 3.64
N ASP A 97 5.62 2.69 3.90
CA ASP A 97 4.79 3.10 5.03
C ASP A 97 3.33 2.61 4.92
N LYS A 98 2.89 2.17 3.74
CA LYS A 98 1.57 1.59 3.49
C LYS A 98 1.55 0.06 3.57
N LEU A 99 2.70 -0.58 3.71
CA LEU A 99 2.83 -2.04 3.72
C LEU A 99 2.94 -2.55 5.16
N ASN A 100 1.81 -2.97 5.73
CA ASN A 100 1.78 -3.75 6.96
C ASN A 100 1.40 -5.20 6.62
N ILE A 101 2.42 -6.05 6.41
CA ILE A 101 2.27 -7.44 5.96
C ILE A 101 2.97 -8.38 6.93
N SER A 102 2.41 -9.58 7.11
CA SER A 102 3.00 -10.62 7.97
C SER A 102 4.15 -11.38 7.30
N SER A 103 4.14 -11.46 5.97
CA SER A 103 5.16 -12.14 5.19
C SER A 103 5.29 -11.50 3.81
N LEU A 104 6.54 -11.39 3.33
CA LEU A 104 6.87 -10.94 1.98
C LEU A 104 7.69 -12.03 1.29
N SER A 105 7.09 -12.69 0.30
CA SER A 105 7.79 -13.63 -0.58
C SER A 105 8.20 -12.93 -1.87
N ALA A 106 9.43 -12.42 -1.92
CA ALA A 106 9.98 -11.75 -3.09
C ALA A 106 11.10 -12.60 -3.72
N ILE A 107 11.14 -12.65 -5.06
CA ILE A 107 12.27 -13.25 -5.80
C ILE A 107 13.52 -12.40 -5.63
N SER A 108 13.36 -11.08 -5.61
CA SER A 108 14.43 -10.10 -5.38
C SER A 108 13.84 -8.84 -4.76
N ALA A 109 14.60 -8.19 -3.88
CA ALA A 109 14.25 -6.92 -3.28
C ALA A 109 15.51 -6.07 -3.10
N ASN A 110 15.45 -4.82 -3.56
CA ASN A 110 16.44 -3.81 -3.19
C ASN A 110 15.96 -3.13 -1.91
N LEU A 111 16.50 -3.60 -0.78
CA LEU A 111 16.18 -3.06 0.53
C LEU A 111 17.24 -2.02 0.90
N GLY A 112 16.79 -0.90 1.47
CA GLY A 112 17.70 0.06 2.10
C GLY A 112 18.18 -0.47 3.45
N ARG A 113 17.92 0.29 4.51
CA ARG A 113 18.22 -0.17 5.87
C ARG A 113 17.17 -1.17 6.33
N VAL A 114 17.63 -2.35 6.74
CA VAL A 114 16.77 -3.39 7.30
C VAL A 114 17.00 -3.47 8.81
N THR A 115 15.93 -3.28 9.58
CA THR A 115 15.91 -3.62 11.01
C THR A 115 15.16 -4.93 11.15
N ALA A 116 15.87 -6.02 11.40
CA ALA A 116 15.31 -7.36 11.50
C ALA A 116 15.79 -8.05 12.78
N GLY A 117 14.99 -9.00 13.27
CA GLY A 117 15.40 -9.88 14.37
C GLY A 117 16.45 -10.89 13.90
N THR A 118 16.09 -11.70 12.91
CA THR A 118 16.97 -12.72 12.32
C THR A 118 17.06 -12.53 10.82
N ILE A 119 18.29 -12.60 10.28
CA ILE A 119 18.55 -12.64 8.84
C ILE A 119 19.17 -14.00 8.54
N THR A 120 18.46 -14.82 7.76
CA THR A 120 18.94 -16.11 7.27
C THR A 120 19.19 -16.01 5.78
N GLY A 121 20.37 -16.43 5.32
CA GLY A 121 20.68 -16.47 3.89
C GLY A 121 21.87 -17.38 3.63
N THR A 122 21.96 -17.88 2.40
CA THR A 122 23.12 -18.67 1.96
C THR A 122 24.39 -17.81 1.92
N THR A 123 24.25 -16.54 1.54
CA THR A 123 25.33 -15.56 1.47
C THR A 123 24.87 -14.24 2.07
N ILE A 124 25.68 -13.66 2.96
CA ILE A 124 25.49 -12.32 3.49
C ILE A 124 26.77 -11.55 3.22
N GLU A 125 26.72 -10.63 2.26
CA GLU A 125 27.85 -9.79 1.88
C GLU A 125 27.68 -8.40 2.49
N GLY A 126 28.72 -7.94 3.18
CA GLY A 126 28.73 -6.62 3.78
C GLY A 126 30.12 -6.21 4.21
N ASN A 127 30.42 -4.92 4.14
CA ASN A 127 31.72 -4.38 4.52
C ASN A 127 32.02 -4.55 6.02
N ASN A 128 30.99 -4.50 6.86
CA ASN A 128 31.13 -4.59 8.30
C ASN A 128 30.07 -5.54 8.86
N ILE A 129 30.50 -6.57 9.59
CA ILE A 129 29.63 -7.47 10.35
C ILE A 129 30.00 -7.31 11.82
N ARG A 130 29.08 -6.74 12.60
CA ARG A 130 29.24 -6.56 14.04
C ARG A 130 28.25 -7.47 14.74
N GLY A 131 28.75 -8.45 15.47
CA GLY A 131 27.95 -9.38 16.25
C GLY A 131 28.75 -9.89 17.44
N GLY A 132 28.04 -10.43 18.44
CA GLY A 132 28.71 -11.00 19.63
C GLY A 132 29.52 -12.26 19.29
N VAL A 133 29.01 -13.09 18.39
CA VAL A 133 29.66 -14.32 17.93
C VAL A 133 29.62 -14.36 16.40
N VAL A 134 30.77 -14.60 15.78
CA VAL A 134 30.89 -14.91 14.35
C VAL A 134 31.48 -16.31 14.25
N SER A 135 30.69 -17.27 13.77
CA SER A 135 31.08 -18.66 13.65
C SER A 135 31.00 -19.11 12.19
N GLY A 136 32.04 -19.79 11.73
CA GLY A 136 32.12 -20.35 10.39
C GLY A 136 33.22 -21.41 10.33
N THR A 137 33.20 -22.24 9.30
CA THR A 137 34.26 -23.22 9.03
C THR A 137 35.61 -22.53 8.76
N THR A 138 35.56 -21.37 8.10
CA THR A 138 36.71 -20.54 7.78
C THR A 138 36.37 -19.08 8.04
N ILE A 139 37.27 -18.37 8.71
CA ILE A 139 37.21 -16.92 8.89
C ILE A 139 38.51 -16.35 8.31
N ASN A 140 38.42 -15.79 7.11
CA ASN A 140 39.57 -15.19 6.42
C ASN A 140 39.60 -13.69 6.71
N GLY A 141 40.74 -13.20 7.19
CA GLY A 141 40.99 -11.78 7.37
C GLY A 141 42.48 -11.50 7.29
N SER A 142 42.86 -10.31 6.83
CA SER A 142 44.25 -9.84 6.88
C SER A 142 44.76 -9.67 8.32
N THR A 143 43.83 -9.45 9.26
CA THR A 143 44.13 -9.33 10.68
C THR A 143 42.97 -9.91 11.48
N ILE A 144 43.29 -10.77 12.45
CA ILE A 144 42.33 -11.34 13.40
C ILE A 144 42.77 -10.90 14.81
N ASN A 145 42.17 -9.83 15.31
CA ASN A 145 42.41 -9.35 16.66
C ASN A 145 41.46 -10.07 17.62
N GLY A 146 41.99 -11.02 18.40
CA GLY A 146 41.23 -11.76 19.40
C GLY A 146 41.98 -11.82 20.72
N GLY A 147 41.25 -11.76 21.84
CA GLY A 147 41.87 -11.92 23.16
C GLY A 147 42.44 -13.33 23.39
N LEU A 148 41.69 -14.36 22.97
CA LEU A 148 42.08 -15.76 23.06
C LEU A 148 41.90 -16.44 21.70
N ILE A 149 42.98 -16.97 21.15
CA ILE A 149 42.97 -17.75 19.90
C ILE A 149 43.27 -19.21 20.27
N LYS A 150 42.25 -20.06 20.17
CA LYS A 150 42.40 -21.52 20.35
C LYS A 150 42.41 -22.18 18.98
N GLY A 151 43.52 -22.82 18.64
CA GLY A 151 43.63 -23.61 17.43
C GLY A 151 44.48 -24.86 17.70
N ALA A 152 44.14 -25.97 17.03
CA ALA A 152 45.00 -27.15 17.02
C ALA A 152 46.34 -26.87 16.32
N ARG A 153 46.33 -25.91 15.39
CA ARG A 153 47.49 -25.46 14.62
C ARG A 153 47.38 -23.95 14.39
N ILE A 154 48.48 -23.24 14.62
CA ILE A 154 48.64 -21.82 14.31
C ILE A 154 49.88 -21.72 13.44
N GLU A 155 49.75 -21.20 12.23
CA GLU A 155 50.84 -21.04 11.27
C GLU A 155 51.05 -19.55 10.99
N GLY A 156 52.30 -19.11 11.03
CA GLY A 156 52.70 -17.77 10.63
C GLY A 156 54.12 -17.78 10.10
N VAL A 157 54.41 -16.94 9.11
CA VAL A 157 55.78 -16.76 8.59
C VAL A 157 56.65 -16.03 9.61
N THR A 158 56.05 -15.10 10.35
CA THR A 158 56.62 -14.40 11.49
C THR A 158 55.61 -14.39 12.63
N GLY A 159 56.08 -14.34 13.87
CA GLY A 159 55.23 -14.26 15.05
C GLY A 159 56.02 -13.77 16.25
N GLU A 160 55.43 -12.83 16.99
CA GLU A 160 55.98 -12.31 18.25
C GLU A 160 55.02 -12.68 19.39
N PHE A 161 55.54 -13.34 20.42
CA PHE A 161 54.80 -13.63 21.65
C PHE A 161 55.36 -12.76 22.76
N THR A 162 54.60 -11.75 23.17
CA THR A 162 55.02 -10.78 24.20
C THR A 162 54.78 -11.28 25.64
N GLY A 163 54.13 -12.44 25.80
CA GLY A 163 53.85 -13.08 27.09
C GLY A 163 54.60 -14.41 27.29
N SER A 164 54.20 -15.15 28.33
CA SER A 164 54.74 -16.50 28.56
C SER A 164 54.27 -17.49 27.49
N LEU A 165 55.22 -18.10 26.79
CA LEU A 165 54.97 -19.20 25.85
C LEU A 165 55.26 -20.55 26.54
N LYS A 166 54.21 -21.33 26.83
CA LYS A 166 54.35 -22.71 27.33
C LYS A 166 54.18 -23.69 26.17
N ILE A 167 55.22 -24.46 25.89
CA ILE A 167 55.26 -25.47 24.83
C ILE A 167 55.88 -26.76 25.36
N SER A 168 55.43 -27.90 24.86
CA SER A 168 56.02 -29.20 25.22
C SER A 168 57.33 -29.46 24.48
N GLN A 169 57.46 -28.95 23.26
CA GLN A 169 58.64 -29.10 22.42
C GLN A 169 58.76 -27.88 21.49
N LEU A 170 59.98 -27.33 21.40
CA LEU A 170 60.37 -26.36 20.36
C LEU A 170 61.25 -27.06 19.35
N VAL A 171 60.94 -26.94 18.06
CA VAL A 171 61.78 -27.44 16.98
C VAL A 171 62.19 -26.24 16.12
N GLY A 172 63.40 -25.73 16.33
CA GLY A 172 63.92 -24.57 15.60
C GLY A 172 65.30 -24.12 16.11
N GLY A 173 66.12 -23.56 15.23
CA GLY A 173 67.42 -22.99 15.59
C GLY A 173 67.24 -21.66 16.30
N ILE A 174 67.45 -21.64 17.61
CA ILE A 174 67.54 -20.38 18.37
C ILE A 174 68.90 -19.75 18.03
N SER A 175 68.91 -18.75 17.16
CA SER A 175 70.11 -17.91 16.98
C SER A 175 70.17 -16.91 18.13
N THR A 176 70.85 -17.28 19.21
CA THR A 176 71.24 -16.29 20.22
C THR A 176 72.46 -15.54 19.68
N LYS A 177 72.32 -14.26 19.33
CA LYS A 177 73.49 -13.39 19.13
C LYS A 177 74.04 -13.05 20.51
N HIS A 178 75.10 -13.74 20.93
CA HIS A 178 75.94 -13.26 22.03
C HIS A 178 76.83 -12.12 21.51
N CYS A 179 76.83 -10.99 22.23
CA CYS A 179 77.79 -9.89 22.00
C CYS A 179 79.18 -10.30 22.48
#